data_AF-A0A350YGC1-F1
#
_entry.id   AF-A0A350YGC1-F1
#
_cell.length_a   1.000
_cell.length_b   1.000
_cell.length_c   1.000
_cell.angle_alpha   90.00
_cell.angle_beta   90.00
_cell.angle_gamma   90.00
#
_symmetry.space_group_name_H-M   'P 1'
#
loop_
_entity.id
_entity.type
_entity.pdbx_description
1 polymer ?
#
loop_
_entity_poly.entity_id
_entity_poly.type
_entity_poly.pdbx_seq_one_letter_code
_entity_poly.pdbx_strand_id
1 'polypeptide(L)'
;HPQLDEMIDALLAPVVPLTGGANLIIEPTAALVAIDVNGGASGNPTATNLLAVREVARQIRLRNLGGIIVIDCLKMTSRADASKVVNAFERVAASDPAGIHCYGLNKLGLLEATRTRRGQPLSSVVGNE
;
A
#
# COMPACT_ATOMS: atom_id res chain seq x y z
N HIS A 1 25.01 6.25 6.47
CA HIS A 1 25.05 7.60 5.86
C HIS A 1 23.75 8.21 6.33
N PRO A 2 23.74 9.22 7.22
CA PRO A 2 22.62 9.45 8.13
C PRO A 2 21.25 9.57 7.44
N GLN A 3 21.20 10.22 6.27
CA GLN A 3 19.98 10.33 5.46
C GLN A 3 19.46 8.99 4.92
N LEU A 4 20.35 8.05 4.59
CA LEU A 4 19.97 6.69 4.17
C LEU A 4 19.40 5.88 5.33
N ASP A 5 20.00 6.02 6.51
CA ASP A 5 19.58 5.31 7.72
C ASP A 5 18.17 5.77 8.13
N GLU A 6 17.91 7.09 8.12
CA GLU A 6 16.57 7.67 8.31
C GLU A 6 15.53 7.17 7.29
N MET A 7 15.93 7.00 6.02
CA MET A 7 15.03 6.47 4.98
C MET A 7 14.69 5.00 5.21
N ILE A 8 15.64 4.21 5.72
CA ILE A 8 15.42 2.80 6.05
C ILE A 8 14.49 2.71 7.26
N ASP A 9 14.73 3.50 8.31
CA ASP A 9 13.87 3.53 9.49
C ASP A 9 12.42 3.89 9.13
N ALA A 10 12.23 4.86 8.24
CA ALA A 10 10.92 5.23 7.73
C ALA A 10 10.23 4.09 6.94
N LEU A 11 10.99 3.21 6.27
CA LEU A 11 10.46 2.03 5.59
C LEU A 11 10.14 0.88 6.55
N LEU A 12 10.78 0.83 7.72
CA LEU A 12 10.50 -0.14 8.77
C LEU A 12 9.29 0.26 9.61
N ALA A 13 8.99 1.56 9.71
CA ALA A 13 7.83 2.06 10.42
C ALA A 13 6.50 1.53 9.82
N PRO A 14 5.53 1.11 10.66
CA PRO A 14 4.24 0.63 10.17
C PRO A 14 3.38 1.76 9.56
N VAL A 15 3.54 2.99 10.06
CA VAL A 15 2.78 4.16 9.60
C VAL A 15 3.54 4.91 8.52
N VAL A 16 2.88 5.16 7.39
CA VAL A 16 3.43 5.92 6.27
C VAL A 16 2.62 7.21 6.07
N PRO A 17 3.20 8.39 6.33
CA PRO A 17 2.48 9.65 6.13
C PRO A 17 2.20 9.91 4.66
N LEU A 18 1.01 10.43 4.38
CA LEU A 18 0.59 10.95 3.08
C LEU A 18 0.41 12.48 3.16
N THR A 19 0.30 13.11 2.00
CA THR A 19 -0.04 14.55 1.94
C THR A 19 -1.41 14.83 2.56
N GLY A 20 -1.57 16.02 3.14
CA GLY A 20 -2.85 16.45 3.73
C GLY A 20 -3.21 15.77 5.05
N GLY A 21 -2.25 15.15 5.74
CA GLY A 21 -2.45 14.53 7.06
C GLY A 21 -3.07 13.13 7.04
N ALA A 22 -3.30 12.58 5.84
CA ALA A 22 -3.65 11.17 5.68
C ALA A 22 -2.43 10.28 5.96
N ASN A 23 -2.65 8.99 6.20
CA ASN A 23 -1.56 8.02 6.34
C ASN A 23 -2.00 6.62 5.90
N LEU A 24 -1.02 5.74 5.69
CA LEU A 24 -1.22 4.31 5.57
C LEU A 24 -0.74 3.62 6.85
N ILE A 25 -1.40 2.54 7.24
CA ILE A 25 -0.88 1.59 8.22
C ILE A 25 -0.62 0.28 7.48
N ILE A 26 0.62 -0.20 7.48
CA ILE A 26 1.05 -1.40 6.75
C ILE A 26 1.45 -2.47 7.76
N GLU A 27 0.71 -3.58 7.76
CA GLU A 27 0.89 -4.70 8.69
C GLU A 27 1.11 -6.02 7.94
N PRO A 28 2.37 -6.45 7.81
CA PRO A 28 2.68 -7.80 7.37
C PRO A 28 2.28 -8.82 8.45
N THR A 29 1.49 -9.82 8.08
CA THR A 29 1.13 -10.95 8.93
C THR A 29 1.74 -12.24 8.37
N ALA A 30 1.52 -13.38 9.05
CA ALA A 30 1.98 -14.67 8.58
C ALA A 30 1.40 -15.08 7.21
N ALA A 31 0.15 -14.70 6.91
CA ALA A 31 -0.56 -15.13 5.72
C ALA A 31 -0.62 -14.05 4.62
N LEU A 32 -0.81 -12.79 5.01
CA LEU A 32 -1.06 -11.67 4.10
C LEU A 32 -0.50 -10.36 4.65
N VAL A 33 -0.43 -9.35 3.79
CA VAL A 33 -0.16 -7.96 4.19
C VAL A 33 -1.48 -7.21 4.20
N ALA A 34 -1.84 -6.67 5.36
CA ALA A 34 -2.99 -5.78 5.51
C ALA A 34 -2.52 -4.33 5.41
N ILE A 35 -3.25 -3.50 4.66
CA ILE A 35 -2.95 -2.08 4.52
C ILE A 35 -4.23 -1.28 4.74
N ASP A 36 -4.22 -0.40 5.73
CA ASP A 36 -5.32 0.49 6.06
C ASP A 36 -5.03 1.92 5.59
N VAL A 37 -6.06 2.61 5.09
CA VAL A 37 -5.96 4.00 4.62
C VAL A 37 -6.71 4.93 5.56
N ASN A 38 -5.98 5.76 6.29
CA ASN A 38 -6.56 6.78 7.15
C ASN A 38 -6.67 8.12 6.45
N GLY A 39 -7.84 8.74 6.57
CA GLY A 39 -8.16 10.04 6.00
C GLY A 39 -7.39 11.18 6.65
N GLY A 40 -7.24 12.29 5.91
CA GLY A 40 -6.61 13.52 6.37
C GLY A 40 -7.58 14.71 6.38
N ALA A 41 -7.03 15.91 6.52
CA ALA A 41 -7.78 17.15 6.67
C ALA A 41 -8.64 17.54 5.44
N SER A 42 -8.38 16.96 4.26
CA SER A 42 -9.11 17.27 3.04
C SER A 42 -10.56 16.78 3.04
N GLY A 43 -10.89 15.78 3.86
CA GLY A 43 -12.22 15.18 3.94
C GLY A 43 -12.73 14.53 2.64
N ASN A 44 -11.89 14.37 1.61
CA ASN A 44 -12.25 13.76 0.32
C ASN A 44 -11.70 12.32 0.23
N PRO A 45 -12.55 11.29 0.41
CA PRO A 45 -12.11 9.89 0.40
C PRO A 45 -11.48 9.46 -0.92
N THR A 46 -12.09 9.84 -2.05
CA THR A 46 -11.62 9.42 -3.38
C THR A 46 -10.25 10.02 -3.70
N ALA A 47 -10.05 11.31 -3.44
CA ALA A 47 -8.75 11.95 -3.65
C ALA A 47 -7.67 11.34 -2.75
N THR A 48 -8.01 11.06 -1.49
CA THR A 48 -7.09 10.41 -0.55
C THR A 48 -6.74 9.00 -0.98
N ASN A 49 -7.73 8.19 -1.39
CA ASN A 49 -7.52 6.84 -1.90
C ASN A 49 -6.64 6.82 -3.16
N LEU A 50 -6.79 7.79 -4.06
CA LEU A 50 -5.95 7.90 -5.27
C LEU A 50 -4.48 8.18 -4.95
N LEU A 51 -4.19 8.91 -3.86
CA LEU A 51 -2.84 9.10 -3.35
C LEU A 51 -2.35 7.83 -2.65
N ALA A 52 -3.20 7.25 -1.80
CA ALA A 52 -2.93 6.05 -1.04
C ALA A 52 -2.50 4.89 -1.94
N VAL A 53 -3.28 4.54 -2.98
CA VAL A 53 -2.96 3.39 -3.84
C VAL A 53 -1.62 3.52 -4.58
N ARG A 54 -1.20 4.75 -4.88
CA ARG A 54 0.12 5.02 -5.48
C ARG A 54 1.24 4.76 -4.46
N GLU A 55 1.04 5.25 -3.24
CA GLU A 55 2.00 5.06 -2.16
C GLU A 55 2.06 3.59 -1.72
N VAL A 56 0.94 2.89 -1.68
CA VAL A 56 0.86 1.46 -1.41
C VAL A 56 1.74 0.66 -2.36
N ALA A 57 1.61 0.88 -3.68
CA ALA A 57 2.45 0.19 -4.67
C ALA A 57 3.94 0.49 -4.45
N ARG A 58 4.29 1.74 -4.12
CA ARG A 58 5.67 2.14 -3.81
C ARG A 58 6.20 1.43 -2.55
N GLN A 59 5.42 1.38 -1.48
CA GLN A 59 5.81 0.78 -0.20
C GLN A 59 5.96 -0.73 -0.30
N ILE A 60 5.02 -1.42 -0.95
CA ILE A 60 5.10 -2.85 -1.22
C ILE A 60 6.41 -3.18 -1.95
N ARG A 61 6.79 -2.36 -2.94
CA ARG A 61 8.04 -2.53 -3.67
C ARG A 61 9.26 -2.29 -2.79
N LEU A 62 9.33 -1.17 -2.09
CA LEU A 62 10.52 -0.77 -1.31
C LEU A 62 10.76 -1.66 -0.09
N ARG A 63 9.69 -2.12 0.56
CA ARG A 63 9.75 -3.07 1.68
C ARG A 63 9.90 -4.53 1.20
N ASN A 64 9.85 -4.74 -0.12
CA ASN A 64 9.85 -6.05 -0.76
C ASN A 64 8.78 -7.01 -0.20
N LEU A 65 7.57 -6.48 0.00
CA LEU A 65 6.43 -7.26 0.46
C LEU A 65 5.89 -8.12 -0.69
N GLY A 66 5.40 -9.32 -0.39
CA GLY A 66 4.89 -10.24 -1.39
C GLY A 66 4.01 -11.34 -0.81
N GLY A 67 3.28 -12.02 -1.69
CA GLY A 67 2.13 -12.85 -1.33
C GLY A 67 0.82 -12.08 -1.47
N ILE A 68 -0.17 -12.43 -0.66
CA ILE A 68 -1.49 -11.81 -0.64
C ILE A 68 -1.39 -10.43 0.02
N ILE A 69 -2.00 -9.44 -0.62
CA ILE A 69 -2.06 -8.06 -0.15
C ILE A 69 -3.52 -7.62 -0.18
N VAL A 70 -4.00 -7.06 0.94
CA VAL A 70 -5.36 -6.57 1.11
C VAL A 70 -5.30 -5.12 1.54
N ILE A 71 -6.01 -4.25 0.83
CA ILE A 71 -6.00 -2.80 1.07
C ILE A 71 -7.42 -2.35 1.42
N ASP A 72 -7.60 -1.86 2.65
CA ASP A 72 -8.84 -1.24 3.12
C ASP A 72 -8.82 0.26 2.77
N CYS A 73 -9.54 0.62 1.70
CA CYS A 73 -9.64 2.00 1.24
C CYS A 73 -10.72 2.75 2.03
N LEU A 74 -10.59 4.08 2.13
CA LEU A 74 -11.66 4.92 2.67
C LEU A 74 -12.96 4.70 1.90
N LYS A 75 -14.09 4.69 2.61
CA LYS A 75 -15.42 4.45 2.02
C LYS A 75 -15.71 5.46 0.90
N MET A 76 -15.93 4.94 -0.30
CA MET A 76 -16.35 5.72 -1.47
C MET A 76 -17.85 5.63 -1.66
N THR A 77 -18.47 6.73 -2.08
CA THR A 77 -19.94 6.83 -2.21
C THR A 77 -20.46 6.35 -3.56
N SER A 78 -19.60 6.27 -4.59
CA SER A 78 -20.00 5.88 -5.94
C SER A 78 -19.13 4.74 -6.49
N ARG A 79 -19.77 3.87 -7.31
CA ARG A 79 -19.06 2.82 -8.04
C ARG A 79 -18.05 3.38 -9.04
N ALA A 80 -18.33 4.56 -9.60
CA ALA A 80 -17.41 5.25 -10.50
C ALA A 80 -16.11 5.63 -9.78
N ASP A 81 -16.18 6.10 -8.54
CA ASP A 81 -14.99 6.45 -7.76
C ASP A 81 -14.20 5.21 -7.34
N ALA A 82 -14.90 4.14 -6.95
CA ALA A 82 -14.28 2.84 -6.71
C ALA A 82 -13.50 2.35 -7.94
N SER A 83 -14.11 2.39 -9.13
CA SER A 83 -13.43 2.03 -10.38
C SER A 83 -12.25 2.95 -10.69
N LYS A 84 -12.32 4.26 -10.41
CA LYS A 84 -11.17 5.17 -10.57
C LYS A 84 -9.99 4.74 -9.70
N VAL A 85 -10.23 4.38 -8.45
CA VAL A 85 -9.19 3.96 -7.50
C VAL A 85 -8.56 2.63 -7.92
N VAL A 86 -9.39 1.63 -8.28
CA VAL A 86 -8.91 0.34 -8.80
C VAL A 86 -8.04 0.52 -10.04
N ASN A 87 -8.53 1.27 -11.04
CA ASN A 87 -7.79 1.55 -12.26
C ASN A 87 -6.49 2.32 -11.99
N ALA A 88 -6.47 3.21 -10.99
CA ALA A 88 -5.26 3.90 -10.60
C ALA A 88 -4.23 2.94 -9.99
N PHE A 89 -4.67 2.01 -9.13
CA PHE A 89 -3.83 0.97 -8.55
C PHE A 89 -3.28 0.03 -9.62
N GLU A 90 -4.11 -0.46 -10.55
CA GLU A 90 -3.69 -1.33 -11.65
C GLU A 90 -2.57 -0.69 -12.50
N ARG A 91 -2.69 0.60 -12.80
CA ARG A 91 -1.66 1.32 -13.58
C ARG A 91 -0.32 1.39 -12.87
N VAL A 92 -0.30 1.64 -11.55
CA VAL A 92 0.96 1.66 -10.80
C VAL A 92 1.51 0.25 -10.59
N ALA A 93 0.63 -0.72 -10.34
CA ALA A 93 0.96 -2.13 -10.18
C ALA A 93 1.65 -2.71 -11.42
N ALA A 94 1.22 -2.32 -12.62
CA ALA A 94 1.80 -2.77 -13.88
C ALA A 94 3.29 -2.41 -14.06
N SER A 95 3.78 -1.40 -13.32
CA SER A 95 5.20 -0.99 -13.35
C SER A 95 6.09 -1.71 -12.33
N ASP A 96 5.53 -2.55 -11.47
CA ASP A 96 6.30 -3.27 -10.46
C ASP A 96 7.14 -4.40 -11.09
N PRO A 97 8.46 -4.44 -10.83
CA PRO A 97 9.34 -5.42 -11.47
C PRO A 97 9.11 -6.86 -11.03
N ALA A 98 8.51 -7.10 -9.85
CA ALA A 98 8.14 -8.43 -9.37
C ALA A 98 6.75 -8.88 -9.85
N GLY A 99 5.99 -7.97 -10.46
CA GLY A 99 4.62 -8.22 -10.91
C GLY A 99 3.64 -8.16 -9.75
N ILE A 100 2.84 -7.09 -9.72
CA ILE A 100 1.65 -6.98 -8.87
C ILE A 100 0.43 -7.29 -9.74
N HIS A 101 -0.38 -8.25 -9.31
CA HIS A 101 -1.66 -8.56 -9.93
C HIS A 101 -2.79 -8.06 -9.04
N CYS A 102 -3.65 -7.20 -9.60
CA CYS A 102 -4.82 -6.65 -8.93
C CYS A 102 -6.06 -7.48 -9.29
N TYR A 103 -6.83 -7.92 -8.29
CA TYR A 103 -8.10 -8.62 -8.46
C TYR A 103 -9.32 -7.69 -8.34
N GLY A 104 -9.08 -6.42 -8.03
CA GLY A 104 -10.12 -5.42 -7.82
C GLY A 104 -10.70 -5.46 -6.40
N LEU A 105 -11.92 -4.93 -6.25
CA LEU A 105 -12.62 -4.90 -4.96
C LEU A 105 -13.42 -6.18 -4.75
N ASN A 106 -13.27 -6.79 -3.58
CA ASN A 106 -14.09 -7.93 -3.17
C ASN A 106 -15.47 -7.48 -2.67
N LYS A 107 -16.31 -8.44 -2.25
CA LYS A 107 -17.67 -8.16 -1.74
C LYS A 107 -17.70 -7.38 -0.43
N LEU A 108 -16.60 -7.35 0.31
CA LEU A 108 -16.44 -6.57 1.54
C LEU A 108 -15.96 -5.13 1.25
N GLY A 109 -15.60 -4.82 0.00
CA GLY A 109 -15.06 -3.52 -0.39
C GLY A 109 -13.56 -3.38 -0.20
N LEU A 110 -12.83 -4.48 0.04
CA LEU A 110 -11.38 -4.50 0.16
C LEU A 110 -10.74 -4.69 -1.22
N LEU A 111 -9.68 -3.93 -1.51
CA LEU A 111 -8.92 -4.08 -2.74
C LEU A 111 -7.90 -5.21 -2.56
N GLU A 112 -8.01 -6.24 -3.40
CA GLU A 112 -7.20 -7.45 -3.32
C GLU A 112 -6.13 -7.47 -4.41
N ALA A 113 -4.92 -7.87 -4.01
CA ALA A 113 -3.80 -8.02 -4.92
C ALA A 113 -2.86 -9.15 -4.48
N THR A 114 -2.06 -9.64 -5.42
CA THR A 114 -0.89 -10.47 -5.12
C THR A 114 0.36 -9.84 -5.71
N ARG A 115 1.51 -10.07 -5.07
CA ARG A 115 2.82 -9.75 -5.63
C ARG A 115 3.76 -10.93 -5.50
N THR A 116 4.50 -11.24 -6.57
CA THR A 116 5.49 -12.33 -6.53
C THR A 116 6.57 -12.04 -5.48
N ARG A 117 6.88 -13.02 -4.63
CA ARG A 117 7.96 -12.89 -3.65
C ARG A 117 9.31 -12.93 -4.36
N ARG A 118 10.14 -11.91 -4.13
CA ARG A 118 11.52 -11.85 -4.63
C ARG A 118 12.50 -11.69 -3.48
N GLY A 119 12.86 -12.79 -2.82
CA GLY A 119 13.75 -12.76 -1.64
C GLY A 119 13.03 -12.36 -0.36
N GLN A 120 13.80 -11.97 0.66
CA GLN A 120 13.29 -11.61 1.98
C GLN A 120 12.76 -10.16 2.02
N PRO A 121 11.73 -9.88 2.82
CA PRO A 121 11.27 -8.50 3.04
C PRO A 121 12.35 -7.69 3.76
N LEU A 122 12.32 -6.36 3.59
CA LEU A 122 13.34 -5.45 4.14
C LEU A 122 13.53 -5.62 5.66
N SER A 123 12.43 -5.81 6.40
CA SER A 123 12.47 -6.01 7.85
C SER A 123 13.25 -7.25 8.27
N SER A 124 13.28 -8.32 7.46
CA SER A 124 14.07 -9.52 7.76
C SER A 124 15.56 -9.37 7.44
N VAL A 125 15.92 -8.41 6.58
CA VAL A 125 17.31 -8.17 6.17
C VAL A 125 17.98 -7.17 7.12
N VAL A 126 17.24 -6.16 7.57
CA VAL A 126 17.77 -5.07 8.40
C VAL A 126 17.38 -5.21 9.86
N GLY A 127 16.25 -5.84 10.19
CA GLY A 127 15.70 -5.93 11.54
C GLY A 127 16.34 -6.99 12.45
N ASN A 128 17.59 -7.39 12.20
CA ASN A 128 18.38 -8.16 13.15
C ASN A 128 19.34 -7.21 13.89
N GLU A 129 18.81 -6.52 14.90
CA GLU A 129 19.51 -6.18 16.15
C GLU A 129 18.54 -6.39 17.32
#